data_AF-A0AA35MFA7-F1
#
_entry.id   AF-A0AA35MFA7-F1
#
_cell.length_a   1.000
_cell.length_b   1.000
_cell.length_c   1.000
_cell.angle_alpha   90.00
_cell.angle_beta   90.00
_cell.angle_gamma   90.00
#
_symmetry.space_group_name_H-M   'P 1'
#
loop_
_entity.id
_entity.type
_entity.pdbx_description
1 polymer ?
#
loop_
_entity_poly.entity_id
_entity_poly.type
_entity_poly.pdbx_seq_one_letter_code
_entity_poly.pdbx_strand_id
1 'polypeptide(L)'
;MTDAFLDLHKLPRVAKKEFDIIEPQVPKDASDLLFEASMKPDDIKYIILSHLHFDHTGDVSQYPEAQVLLGPASISAAAPEYPTVDESPFDGAIFAHARNDFPFDKGIDFFGDGTLYILDAPGHMQGHQIALARTGTQEWAAMGGDCCHHRDFLEGFSRDIGVSVGPGSQAGFHKDPEDAKATISKTQILHSNPEVLVVLAHDANIDGCIPLYPEKLNGWPERNLKNLTRKGVLTLEEVKARYN
;
A
#
# COMPACT_ATOMS: atom_id res chain seq x y z
N MET A 1 -11.23 -5.74 23.15
CA MET A 1 -11.01 -6.66 22.01
C MET A 1 -9.80 -7.48 22.34
N THR A 2 -9.86 -8.80 22.20
CA THR A 2 -8.76 -9.72 22.52
C THR A 2 -7.69 -9.62 21.44
N ASP A 3 -6.41 -9.54 21.83
CA ASP A 3 -5.17 -9.56 21.00
C ASP A 3 -5.08 -10.69 19.95
N ALA A 4 -6.08 -11.58 19.88
CA ALA A 4 -6.07 -12.80 19.09
C ALA A 4 -6.13 -12.59 17.56
N PHE A 5 -6.45 -11.39 17.08
CA PHE A 5 -6.56 -11.08 15.65
C PHE A 5 -5.41 -10.21 15.12
N LEU A 6 -4.49 -9.77 15.99
CA LEU A 6 -3.32 -8.99 15.56
C LEU A 6 -2.15 -9.94 15.29
N ASP A 7 -1.85 -10.11 14.01
CA ASP A 7 -0.73 -10.89 13.50
C ASP A 7 0.66 -10.26 13.74
N LEU A 8 0.71 -9.08 14.39
CA LEU A 8 1.95 -8.36 14.71
C LEU A 8 2.98 -9.24 15.44
N HIS A 9 2.53 -10.25 16.20
CA HIS A 9 3.40 -11.21 16.87
C HIS A 9 4.12 -12.17 15.90
N LYS A 10 3.61 -12.37 14.68
CA LYS A 10 4.22 -13.19 13.62
C LYS A 10 5.31 -12.47 12.85
N LEU A 11 5.33 -11.13 12.89
CA LEU A 11 6.28 -10.32 12.14
C LEU A 11 7.76 -10.66 12.47
N PRO A 12 8.68 -10.55 11.50
CA PRO A 12 10.10 -10.68 11.74
C PRO A 12 10.58 -9.78 12.88
N ARG A 13 11.53 -10.27 13.67
CA ARG A 13 12.05 -9.52 14.83
C ARG A 13 12.62 -8.16 14.43
N VAL A 14 13.24 -8.06 13.25
CA VAL A 14 13.80 -6.81 12.74
C VAL A 14 12.70 -5.81 12.38
N ALA A 15 11.61 -6.23 11.76
CA ALA A 15 10.47 -5.36 11.47
C ALA A 15 9.86 -4.77 12.76
N LYS A 16 9.74 -5.59 13.82
CA LYS A 16 9.24 -5.12 15.13
C LYS A 16 10.10 -4.03 15.79
N LYS A 17 11.39 -3.91 15.44
CA LYS A 17 12.25 -2.82 15.95
C LYS A 17 11.83 -1.46 15.42
N GLU A 18 11.12 -1.42 14.29
CA GLU A 18 10.58 -0.16 13.78
C GLU A 18 9.53 0.42 14.72
N PHE A 19 8.91 -0.39 15.59
CA PHE A 19 7.88 0.06 16.53
C PHE A 19 8.41 1.01 17.61
N ASP A 20 9.72 1.15 17.73
CA ASP A 20 10.35 2.20 18.56
C ASP A 20 10.23 3.60 17.91
N ILE A 21 9.94 3.65 16.61
CA ILE A 21 9.88 4.86 15.76
C ILE A 21 8.46 5.09 15.22
N ILE A 22 7.71 4.01 14.97
CA ILE A 22 6.32 4.04 14.51
C ILE A 22 5.39 3.36 15.51
N GLU A 23 4.14 3.79 15.58
CA GLU A 23 3.15 3.25 16.51
C GLU A 23 1.99 2.65 15.70
N PRO A 24 2.10 1.41 15.20
CA PRO A 24 1.05 0.81 14.38
C PRO A 24 -0.24 0.63 15.19
N GLN A 25 -1.33 1.17 14.66
CA GLN A 25 -2.67 1.04 15.21
C GLN A 25 -3.53 0.29 14.20
N VAL A 26 -3.98 -0.92 14.57
CA VAL A 26 -4.77 -1.78 13.69
C VAL A 26 -6.09 -2.08 14.40
N PRO A 27 -7.08 -1.17 14.33
CA PRO A 27 -8.37 -1.35 14.98
C PRO A 27 -9.20 -2.47 14.34
N LYS A 28 -8.91 -2.81 13.07
CA LYS A 28 -9.52 -3.90 12.29
C LYS A 28 -8.46 -4.48 11.36
N ASP A 29 -8.37 -5.80 11.29
CA ASP A 29 -7.64 -6.51 10.24
C ASP A 29 -8.49 -6.59 8.96
N ALA A 30 -7.88 -6.91 7.82
CA ALA A 30 -8.57 -7.16 6.56
C ALA A 30 -9.64 -8.26 6.72
N SER A 31 -9.41 -9.27 7.55
CA SER A 31 -10.39 -10.33 7.84
C SER A 31 -11.63 -9.80 8.56
N ASP A 32 -11.45 -8.82 9.47
CA ASP A 32 -12.57 -8.19 10.19
C ASP A 32 -13.44 -7.40 9.20
N LEU A 33 -12.79 -6.64 8.31
CA LEU A 33 -13.46 -5.86 7.27
C LEU A 33 -14.25 -6.76 6.31
N LEU A 34 -13.68 -7.92 5.92
CA LEU A 34 -14.39 -8.91 5.10
C LEU A 34 -15.60 -9.51 5.83
N PHE A 35 -15.44 -9.86 7.10
CA PHE A 35 -16.53 -10.38 7.92
C PHE A 35 -17.69 -9.38 8.04
N GLU A 36 -17.41 -8.10 8.25
CA GLU A 36 -18.42 -7.03 8.28
C GLU A 36 -19.20 -6.91 6.97
N ALA A 37 -18.54 -7.20 5.85
CA ALA A 37 -19.16 -7.26 4.53
C ALA A 37 -19.86 -8.58 4.21
N SER A 38 -19.94 -9.51 5.17
CA SER A 38 -20.43 -10.87 4.97
C SER A 38 -19.63 -11.67 3.92
N MET A 39 -18.34 -11.36 3.75
CA MET A 39 -17.40 -12.11 2.94
C MET A 39 -16.55 -13.04 3.81
N LYS A 40 -16.19 -14.20 3.27
CA LYS A 40 -15.29 -15.14 3.92
C LYS A 40 -13.88 -15.00 3.31
N PRO A 41 -12.81 -15.29 4.08
CA PRO A 41 -11.46 -15.33 3.51
C PRO A 41 -11.35 -16.23 2.27
N ASP A 42 -12.06 -17.35 2.22
CA ASP A 42 -12.09 -18.29 1.08
C ASP A 42 -12.70 -17.69 -0.21
N ASP A 43 -13.46 -16.60 -0.10
CA ASP A 43 -14.01 -15.88 -1.25
C ASP A 43 -12.94 -15.06 -1.97
N ILE A 44 -11.80 -14.79 -1.31
CA ILE A 44 -10.68 -14.03 -1.88
C ILE A 44 -9.86 -14.94 -2.79
N LYS A 45 -9.73 -14.53 -4.06
CA LYS A 45 -8.94 -15.28 -5.07
C LYS A 45 -7.56 -14.72 -5.30
N TYR A 46 -7.38 -13.42 -5.07
CA TYR A 46 -6.14 -12.73 -5.31
C TYR A 46 -5.85 -11.74 -4.18
N ILE A 47 -4.61 -11.73 -3.72
CA ILE A 47 -4.05 -10.70 -2.85
C ILE A 47 -2.93 -10.04 -3.64
N ILE A 48 -3.06 -8.76 -3.95
CA ILE A 48 -2.05 -8.02 -4.69
C ILE A 48 -1.30 -7.13 -3.69
N LEU A 49 -0.04 -7.48 -3.41
CA LEU A 49 0.78 -6.73 -2.46
C LEU A 49 1.47 -5.59 -3.20
N SER A 50 1.39 -4.37 -2.68
CA SER A 50 2.10 -3.22 -3.26
C SER A 50 3.61 -3.44 -3.19
N HIS A 51 4.10 -3.96 -2.06
CA HIS A 51 5.48 -4.39 -1.83
C HIS A 51 5.52 -5.24 -0.53
N LEU A 52 6.73 -5.53 -0.01
CA LEU A 52 6.94 -6.53 1.04
C LEU A 52 7.28 -5.98 2.44
N HIS A 53 7.12 -4.68 2.70
CA HIS A 53 7.23 -4.17 4.07
C HIS A 53 6.06 -4.64 4.93
N PHE A 54 6.31 -4.77 6.23
CA PHE A 54 5.44 -5.49 7.17
C PHE A 54 4.00 -4.92 7.24
N ASP A 55 3.85 -3.61 7.03
CA ASP A 55 2.59 -2.88 7.06
C ASP A 55 1.75 -3.03 5.78
N HIS A 56 2.28 -3.74 4.77
CA HIS A 56 1.59 -4.00 3.49
C HIS A 56 1.25 -5.47 3.26
N THR A 57 1.79 -6.37 4.07
CA THR A 57 1.70 -7.82 3.82
C THR A 57 0.62 -8.49 4.66
N GLY A 58 0.50 -8.09 5.93
CA GLY A 58 -0.34 -8.78 6.92
C GLY A 58 -0.11 -10.30 6.96
N ASP A 59 -1.12 -11.03 7.40
CA ASP A 59 -1.10 -12.50 7.49
C ASP A 59 -1.84 -13.13 6.32
N VAL A 60 -1.15 -13.26 5.19
CA VAL A 60 -1.71 -13.86 3.97
C VAL A 60 -2.15 -15.33 4.16
N SER A 61 -1.68 -16.01 5.21
CA SER A 61 -2.05 -17.41 5.50
C SER A 61 -3.52 -17.58 5.91
N GLN A 62 -4.19 -16.49 6.30
CA GLN A 62 -5.62 -16.48 6.59
C GLN A 62 -6.48 -16.69 5.33
N TYR A 63 -5.89 -16.57 4.13
CA TYR A 63 -6.56 -16.63 2.84
C TYR A 63 -6.04 -17.83 2.02
N PRO A 64 -6.37 -19.08 2.40
CA PRO A 64 -5.74 -20.28 1.83
C PRO A 64 -6.02 -20.48 0.34
N GLU A 65 -7.16 -19.96 -0.15
CA GLU A 65 -7.56 -20.04 -1.55
C GLU A 65 -7.04 -18.87 -2.40
N ALA A 66 -6.47 -17.85 -1.75
CA ALA A 66 -5.96 -16.68 -2.42
C ALA A 66 -4.56 -16.93 -2.97
N GLN A 67 -4.34 -16.45 -4.19
CA GLN A 67 -3.03 -16.37 -4.77
C GLN A 67 -2.42 -15.01 -4.46
N VAL A 68 -1.17 -14.97 -4.01
CA VAL A 68 -0.47 -13.72 -3.70
C VAL A 68 0.30 -13.25 -4.93
N LEU A 69 0.06 -12.02 -5.36
CA LEU A 69 0.70 -11.39 -6.49
C LEU A 69 1.72 -10.37 -5.99
N LEU A 70 2.94 -10.53 -6.46
CA LEU A 70 4.07 -9.69 -6.13
C LEU A 70 4.53 -8.95 -7.38
N GLY A 71 5.16 -7.78 -7.18
CA GLY A 71 5.77 -7.06 -8.28
C GLY A 71 6.98 -7.82 -8.84
N PRO A 72 7.37 -7.50 -10.09
CA PRO A 72 8.61 -8.01 -10.66
C PRO A 72 9.80 -7.71 -9.74
N ALA A 73 10.67 -8.70 -9.50
CA ALA A 73 11.84 -8.61 -8.62
C ALA A 73 11.56 -8.48 -7.11
N SER A 74 10.31 -8.50 -6.62
CA SER A 74 10.02 -8.45 -5.16
C SER A 74 10.71 -9.60 -4.41
N ILE A 75 10.66 -10.83 -4.95
CA ILE A 75 11.29 -12.01 -4.32
C ILE A 75 12.80 -11.80 -4.19
N SER A 76 13.48 -11.38 -5.26
CA SER A 76 14.92 -11.12 -5.22
C SER A 76 15.29 -9.95 -4.31
N ALA A 77 14.43 -8.95 -4.20
CA ALA A 77 14.65 -7.78 -3.35
C ALA A 77 14.50 -8.10 -1.85
N ALA A 78 13.68 -9.10 -1.52
CA ALA A 78 13.42 -9.53 -0.15
C ALA A 78 14.23 -10.76 0.28
N ALA A 79 14.88 -11.46 -0.65
CA ALA A 79 15.70 -12.62 -0.35
C ALA A 79 17.10 -12.25 0.18
N PRO A 80 17.68 -13.02 1.12
CA PRO A 80 17.01 -14.08 1.88
C PRO A 80 16.07 -13.50 2.95
N GLU A 81 14.91 -14.12 3.06
CA GLU A 81 13.79 -13.73 3.92
C GLU A 81 13.87 -14.34 5.33
N TYR A 82 13.02 -13.87 6.25
CA TYR A 82 12.79 -14.52 7.53
C TYR A 82 11.93 -15.77 7.35
N PRO A 83 12.19 -16.90 8.04
CA PRO A 83 13.24 -17.14 9.02
C PRO A 83 14.55 -17.70 8.43
N THR A 84 14.69 -17.80 7.10
CA THR A 84 15.93 -18.23 6.44
C THR A 84 17.14 -17.40 6.92
N VAL A 85 16.94 -16.09 7.11
CA VAL A 85 17.85 -15.19 7.80
C VAL A 85 17.10 -14.43 8.89
N ASP A 86 17.51 -14.58 10.16
CA ASP A 86 16.85 -13.96 11.33
C ASP A 86 16.83 -12.43 11.27
N GLU A 87 17.82 -11.84 10.58
CA GLU A 87 17.96 -10.39 10.45
C GLU A 87 17.22 -9.80 9.24
N SER A 88 16.50 -10.62 8.50
CA SER A 88 15.68 -10.12 7.39
C SER A 88 14.41 -9.44 7.93
N PRO A 89 14.05 -8.26 7.41
CA PRO A 89 12.79 -7.60 7.77
C PRO A 89 11.59 -8.17 7.00
N PHE A 90 11.82 -9.03 5.99
CA PHE A 90 10.80 -9.54 5.09
C PHE A 90 10.30 -10.93 5.53
N ASP A 91 8.99 -11.11 5.63
CA ASP A 91 8.39 -12.39 6.01
C ASP A 91 8.34 -13.36 4.83
N GLY A 92 9.04 -14.48 4.95
CA GLY A 92 9.07 -15.54 3.96
C GLY A 92 7.80 -16.37 3.86
N ALA A 93 6.90 -16.30 4.86
CA ALA A 93 5.61 -16.98 4.78
C ALA A 93 4.80 -16.55 3.55
N ILE A 94 5.00 -15.31 3.08
CA ILE A 94 4.38 -14.75 1.88
C ILE A 94 4.71 -15.58 0.63
N PHE A 95 5.94 -16.07 0.53
CA PHE A 95 6.41 -16.78 -0.66
C PHE A 95 5.80 -18.17 -0.82
N ALA A 96 5.26 -18.76 0.25
CA ALA A 96 4.50 -20.01 0.15
C ALA A 96 3.20 -19.86 -0.66
N HIS A 97 2.66 -18.63 -0.73
CA HIS A 97 1.42 -18.31 -1.44
C HIS A 97 1.66 -17.49 -2.73
N ALA A 98 2.91 -17.12 -3.01
CA ALA A 98 3.27 -16.23 -4.12
C ALA A 98 3.14 -16.92 -5.48
N ARG A 99 2.59 -16.19 -6.45
CA ARG A 99 2.61 -16.56 -7.86
C ARG A 99 3.91 -16.12 -8.52
N ASN A 100 4.58 -17.07 -9.14
CA ASN A 100 5.79 -16.80 -9.94
C ASN A 100 5.49 -16.53 -11.43
N ASP A 101 4.23 -16.66 -11.85
CA ASP A 101 3.79 -16.52 -13.24
C ASP A 101 3.03 -15.22 -13.50
N PHE A 102 3.25 -14.21 -12.67
CA PHE A 102 2.74 -12.84 -12.84
C PHE A 102 3.81 -11.80 -13.24
N PRO A 103 4.71 -12.05 -14.23
CA PRO A 103 5.68 -11.04 -14.63
C PRO A 103 5.07 -10.01 -15.60
N PHE A 104 5.42 -8.75 -15.40
CA PHE A 104 5.20 -7.66 -16.35
C PHE A 104 6.41 -6.70 -16.31
N ASP A 105 6.59 -5.85 -17.32
CA ASP A 105 7.69 -4.85 -17.33
C ASP A 105 7.22 -3.50 -16.79
N LYS A 106 6.15 -2.94 -17.35
CA LYS A 106 5.62 -1.62 -16.95
C LYS A 106 4.21 -1.67 -16.40
N GLY A 107 3.42 -2.64 -16.84
CA GLY A 107 2.10 -2.89 -16.31
C GLY A 107 1.36 -3.94 -17.11
N ILE A 108 0.22 -4.36 -16.58
CA ILE A 108 -0.62 -5.41 -17.12
C ILE A 108 -2.08 -5.09 -16.84
N ASP A 109 -2.95 -5.35 -17.82
CA ASP A 109 -4.39 -5.45 -17.60
C ASP A 109 -4.66 -6.81 -16.93
N PHE A 110 -4.96 -6.77 -15.63
CA PHE A 110 -4.99 -7.96 -14.78
C PHE A 110 -6.06 -8.96 -15.20
N PHE A 111 -7.25 -8.46 -15.53
CA PHE A 111 -8.39 -9.28 -15.95
C PHE A 111 -8.51 -9.40 -17.47
N GLY A 112 -7.80 -8.56 -18.23
CA GLY A 112 -7.88 -8.53 -19.69
C GLY A 112 -9.15 -7.86 -20.23
N ASP A 113 -9.90 -7.18 -19.37
CA ASP A 113 -11.15 -6.47 -19.68
C ASP A 113 -11.06 -4.95 -19.46
N GLY A 114 -9.88 -4.46 -19.09
CA GLY A 114 -9.60 -3.05 -18.84
C GLY A 114 -10.23 -2.49 -17.57
N THR A 115 -10.53 -3.34 -16.58
CA THR A 115 -11.09 -2.92 -15.27
C THR A 115 -10.06 -2.77 -14.17
N LEU A 116 -8.93 -3.49 -14.23
CA LEU A 116 -7.85 -3.37 -13.25
C LEU A 116 -6.49 -3.48 -13.95
N TYR A 117 -5.66 -2.46 -13.77
CA TYR A 117 -4.27 -2.48 -14.21
C TYR A 117 -3.34 -2.55 -13.01
N ILE A 118 -2.31 -3.39 -13.09
CA ILE A 118 -1.19 -3.37 -12.15
C ILE A 118 -0.03 -2.70 -12.87
N LEU A 119 0.62 -1.73 -12.22
CA LEU A 119 1.64 -0.88 -12.83
C LEU A 119 2.92 -0.91 -11.99
N ASP A 120 4.05 -0.97 -12.68
CA ASP A 120 5.39 -0.89 -12.08
C ASP A 120 5.62 0.50 -11.48
N ALA A 121 6.07 0.57 -10.22
CA ALA A 121 6.26 1.82 -9.47
C ALA A 121 7.52 1.76 -8.59
N PRO A 122 8.71 1.54 -9.18
CA PRO A 122 9.94 1.35 -8.43
C PRO A 122 10.38 2.64 -7.70
N GLY A 123 11.32 2.48 -6.77
CA GLY A 123 11.95 3.58 -6.06
C GLY A 123 11.88 3.42 -4.55
N HIS A 124 10.68 3.19 -4.01
CA HIS A 124 10.52 2.84 -2.60
C HIS A 124 11.26 1.54 -2.27
N MET A 125 10.97 0.51 -3.06
CA MET A 125 11.61 -0.80 -3.04
C MET A 125 11.53 -1.40 -4.45
N GLN A 126 12.48 -2.27 -4.82
CA GLN A 126 12.36 -3.07 -6.04
C GLN A 126 11.15 -4.00 -5.98
N GLY A 127 10.37 -4.04 -7.06
CA GLY A 127 9.10 -4.76 -7.10
C GLY A 127 7.97 -4.07 -6.35
N HIS A 128 8.10 -2.78 -6.02
CA HIS A 128 6.96 -1.95 -5.67
C HIS A 128 6.05 -1.75 -6.88
N GLN A 129 4.75 -1.93 -6.68
CA GLN A 129 3.72 -1.80 -7.70
C GLN A 129 2.50 -1.05 -7.17
N ILE A 130 1.75 -0.45 -8.08
CA ILE A 130 0.47 0.22 -7.80
C ILE A 130 -0.65 -0.43 -8.60
N ALA A 131 -1.89 -0.23 -8.17
CA ALA A 131 -3.06 -0.70 -8.89
C ALA A 131 -3.93 0.47 -9.35
N LEU A 132 -4.41 0.42 -10.60
CA LEU A 132 -5.35 1.37 -11.19
C LEU A 132 -6.66 0.65 -11.52
N ALA A 133 -7.67 0.87 -10.69
CA ALA A 133 -8.97 0.23 -10.79
C ALA A 133 -10.00 1.17 -11.42
N ARG A 134 -10.79 0.65 -12.36
CA ARG A 134 -11.96 1.35 -12.90
C ARG A 134 -13.10 1.26 -11.89
N THR A 135 -13.58 2.40 -11.40
CA THR A 135 -14.70 2.48 -10.45
C THR A 135 -15.98 3.03 -11.10
N GLY A 136 -15.93 3.39 -12.39
CA GLY A 136 -17.10 3.82 -13.15
C GLY A 136 -16.76 4.18 -14.61
N THR A 137 -17.69 4.83 -15.30
CA THR A 137 -17.44 5.37 -16.64
C THR A 137 -16.52 6.58 -16.52
N GLN A 138 -15.30 6.50 -17.09
CA GLN A 138 -14.29 7.56 -16.96
C GLN A 138 -14.01 7.91 -15.48
N GLU A 139 -13.97 6.88 -14.63
CA GLU A 139 -13.77 7.03 -13.20
C GLU A 139 -12.80 5.94 -12.73
N TRP A 140 -11.70 6.36 -12.12
CA TRP A 140 -10.59 5.49 -11.73
C TRP A 140 -10.08 5.80 -10.33
N ALA A 141 -9.59 4.77 -9.64
CA ALA A 141 -8.88 4.88 -8.39
C ALA A 141 -7.49 4.26 -8.54
N ALA A 142 -6.44 5.01 -8.21
CA ALA A 142 -5.06 4.54 -8.19
C ALA A 142 -4.64 4.30 -6.73
N MET A 143 -4.42 3.03 -6.37
CA MET A 143 -3.90 2.62 -5.07
C MET A 143 -2.37 2.65 -5.12
N GLY A 144 -1.78 3.70 -4.57
CA GLY A 144 -0.37 4.04 -4.73
C GLY A 144 0.61 3.29 -3.84
N GLY A 145 0.13 2.58 -2.82
CA GLY A 145 0.99 2.02 -1.77
C GLY A 145 1.97 3.10 -1.26
N ASP A 146 3.24 2.70 -1.18
CA ASP A 146 4.35 3.57 -0.79
C ASP A 146 5.10 4.23 -1.97
N CYS A 147 4.45 4.44 -3.13
CA CYS A 147 5.08 5.18 -4.22
C CYS A 147 5.50 6.61 -3.79
N CYS A 148 4.81 7.15 -2.78
CA CYS A 148 5.28 8.19 -1.88
C CYS A 148 4.46 8.19 -0.58
N HIS A 149 5.03 8.76 0.48
CA HIS A 149 4.48 8.70 1.85
C HIS A 149 3.69 9.94 2.28
N HIS A 150 3.48 10.92 1.40
CA HIS A 150 2.78 12.14 1.76
C HIS A 150 2.11 12.82 0.56
N ARG A 151 0.89 13.34 0.77
CA ARG A 151 0.10 14.02 -0.27
C ARG A 151 0.79 15.23 -0.89
N ASP A 152 1.68 15.90 -0.15
CA ASP A 152 2.45 17.03 -0.70
C ASP A 152 3.29 16.65 -1.94
N PHE A 153 3.73 15.38 -2.04
CA PHE A 153 4.40 14.87 -3.23
C PHE A 153 3.45 14.75 -4.42
N LEU A 154 2.14 14.60 -4.22
CA LEU A 154 1.14 14.56 -5.28
C LEU A 154 0.70 15.96 -5.74
N GLU A 155 0.56 16.89 -4.81
CA GLU A 155 0.06 18.25 -5.07
C GLU A 155 1.14 19.19 -5.65
N GLY A 156 2.35 18.68 -5.89
CA GLY A 156 3.43 19.44 -6.53
C GLY A 156 4.05 20.52 -5.63
N PHE A 157 3.93 20.39 -4.30
CA PHE A 157 4.68 21.26 -3.40
C PHE A 157 6.19 20.98 -3.56
N SER A 158 6.98 22.04 -3.58
CA SER A 158 8.35 22.10 -4.11
C SER A 158 9.44 21.39 -3.27
N ARG A 159 9.10 20.33 -2.55
CA ARG A 159 10.07 19.59 -1.73
C ARG A 159 10.46 18.30 -2.44
N ASP A 160 11.76 18.15 -2.67
CA ASP A 160 12.33 16.89 -3.12
C ASP A 160 12.21 15.84 -2.00
N ILE A 161 12.32 14.56 -2.37
CA ILE A 161 12.33 13.47 -1.39
C ILE A 161 13.53 13.59 -0.44
N GLY A 162 13.35 13.17 0.80
CA GLY A 162 14.44 13.06 1.77
C GLY A 162 15.41 11.95 1.37
N VAL A 163 16.70 12.29 1.25
CA VAL A 163 17.79 11.36 0.88
C VAL A 163 18.96 11.34 1.87
N SER A 164 18.84 12.06 2.98
CA SER A 164 19.86 12.11 4.04
C SER A 164 19.41 11.56 5.39
N VAL A 165 18.11 11.44 5.64
CA VAL A 165 17.54 11.00 6.92
C VAL A 165 16.27 10.18 6.67
N GLY A 166 16.22 9.01 7.31
CA GLY A 166 15.11 8.07 7.27
C GLY A 166 15.05 7.20 8.53
N PRO A 167 14.02 6.35 8.65
CA PRO A 167 13.84 5.48 9.80
C PRO A 167 15.01 4.51 9.96
N GLY A 168 15.37 4.17 11.20
CA GLY A 168 16.48 3.25 11.48
C GLY A 168 17.84 3.74 10.95
N SER A 169 18.07 5.06 10.87
CA SER A 169 19.28 5.67 10.32
C SER A 169 19.51 5.42 8.82
N GLN A 170 18.47 5.07 8.08
CA GLN A 170 18.54 4.99 6.62
C GLN A 170 18.67 6.38 5.98
N ALA A 171 19.11 6.42 4.72
CA ALA A 171 19.21 7.67 3.96
C ALA A 171 17.83 8.29 3.66
N GLY A 172 16.75 7.50 3.67
CA GLY A 172 15.40 7.99 3.45
C GLY A 172 14.41 6.83 3.42
N PHE A 173 13.18 7.12 3.02
CA PHE A 173 12.14 6.10 2.82
C PHE A 173 12.23 5.42 1.44
N HIS A 174 13.08 5.88 0.53
CA HIS A 174 13.20 5.33 -0.82
C HIS A 174 14.56 4.66 -1.00
N LYS A 175 14.57 3.36 -1.34
CA LYS A 175 15.81 2.61 -1.58
C LYS A 175 16.53 3.07 -2.84
N ASP A 176 15.78 3.49 -3.85
CA ASP A 176 16.29 4.15 -5.06
C ASP A 176 15.62 5.53 -5.22
N PRO A 177 16.31 6.61 -4.80
CA PRO A 177 15.78 7.96 -4.90
C PRO A 177 15.47 8.43 -6.33
N GLU A 178 16.24 8.01 -7.34
CA GLU A 178 16.04 8.50 -8.71
C GLU A 178 14.81 7.84 -9.34
N ASP A 179 14.67 6.53 -9.16
CA ASP A 179 13.46 5.81 -9.57
C ASP A 179 12.23 6.31 -8.79
N ALA A 180 12.36 6.60 -7.49
CA ALA A 180 11.28 7.16 -6.69
C ALA A 180 10.81 8.52 -7.23
N LYS A 181 11.73 9.42 -7.57
CA LYS A 181 11.37 10.72 -8.19
C LYS A 181 10.67 10.54 -9.53
N ALA A 182 11.12 9.60 -10.35
CA ALA A 182 10.48 9.28 -11.62
C ALA A 182 9.07 8.71 -11.42
N THR A 183 8.88 7.81 -10.46
CA THR A 183 7.57 7.25 -10.07
C THR A 183 6.66 8.33 -9.52
N ILE A 184 7.12 9.18 -8.60
CA ILE A 184 6.36 10.33 -8.07
C ILE A 184 5.90 11.24 -9.20
N SER A 185 6.78 11.56 -10.16
CA SER A 185 6.43 12.41 -11.30
C SER A 185 5.32 11.80 -12.17
N LYS A 186 5.34 10.48 -12.39
CA LYS A 186 4.27 9.77 -13.10
C LYS A 186 2.97 9.76 -12.29
N THR A 187 3.06 9.56 -10.98
CA THR A 187 1.90 9.57 -10.07
C THR A 187 1.29 10.97 -9.98
N GLN A 188 2.08 12.05 -10.03
CA GLN A 188 1.58 13.42 -10.15
C GLN A 188 0.80 13.63 -11.46
N ILE A 189 1.28 13.08 -12.58
CA ILE A 189 0.56 13.14 -13.86
C ILE A 189 -0.77 12.38 -13.75
N LEU A 190 -0.79 11.18 -13.16
CA LEU A 190 -2.02 10.44 -12.87
C LEU A 190 -2.96 11.26 -11.97
N HIS A 191 -2.44 11.83 -10.89
CA HIS A 191 -3.21 12.69 -9.97
C HIS A 191 -3.72 13.96 -10.63
N SER A 192 -3.06 14.50 -11.65
CA SER A 192 -3.57 15.67 -12.37
C SER A 192 -4.80 15.37 -13.23
N ASN A 193 -5.04 14.10 -13.58
CA ASN A 193 -6.21 13.71 -14.37
C ASN A 193 -7.48 13.79 -13.51
N PRO A 194 -8.51 14.60 -13.88
CA PRO A 194 -9.74 14.73 -13.09
C PRO A 194 -10.53 13.41 -12.93
N GLU A 195 -10.26 12.41 -13.77
CA GLU A 195 -10.91 11.10 -13.77
C GLU A 195 -10.21 10.07 -12.87
N VAL A 196 -9.09 10.44 -12.23
CA VAL A 196 -8.31 9.54 -11.38
C VAL A 196 -8.23 10.08 -9.95
N LEU A 197 -8.61 9.26 -8.98
CA LEU A 197 -8.37 9.52 -7.55
C LEU A 197 -7.15 8.71 -7.10
N VAL A 198 -6.05 9.39 -6.73
CA VAL A 198 -4.88 8.73 -6.15
C VAL A 198 -5.05 8.60 -4.64
N VAL A 199 -4.93 7.37 -4.14
CA VAL A 199 -5.01 6.99 -2.73
C VAL A 199 -3.65 6.39 -2.33
N LEU A 200 -2.91 7.09 -1.47
CA LEU A 200 -1.64 6.60 -0.92
C LEU A 200 -1.91 5.78 0.34
N ALA A 201 -1.00 4.86 0.68
CA ALA A 201 -1.13 4.07 1.91
C ALA A 201 -1.02 4.93 3.18
N HIS A 202 -0.04 5.84 3.20
CA HIS A 202 0.30 6.64 4.38
C HIS A 202 -0.13 8.11 4.25
N ASP A 203 -1.38 8.36 3.85
CA ASP A 203 -1.93 9.72 3.70
C ASP A 203 -2.99 10.07 4.74
N ALA A 204 -2.60 10.75 5.81
CA ALA A 204 -3.53 11.20 6.84
C ALA A 204 -4.57 12.23 6.35
N ASN A 205 -4.40 12.84 5.16
CA ASN A 205 -5.37 13.81 4.63
C ASN A 205 -6.58 13.17 3.95
N ILE A 206 -6.50 11.88 3.59
CA ILE A 206 -7.61 11.14 2.97
C ILE A 206 -8.41 10.32 3.99
N ASP A 207 -7.78 9.97 5.10
CA ASP A 207 -8.42 9.28 6.23
C ASP A 207 -9.61 10.11 6.80
N GLY A 208 -10.76 9.44 6.93
CA GLY A 208 -12.04 10.03 7.28
C GLY A 208 -12.72 10.85 6.17
N CYS A 209 -12.12 10.96 4.97
CA CYS A 209 -12.69 11.68 3.82
C CYS A 209 -13.21 10.75 2.73
N ILE A 210 -12.64 9.55 2.60
CA ILE A 210 -13.11 8.52 1.67
C ILE A 210 -13.87 7.41 2.39
N PRO A 211 -14.85 6.76 1.73
CA PRO A 211 -15.49 5.58 2.27
C PRO A 211 -14.47 4.46 2.45
N LEU A 212 -14.56 3.73 3.57
CA LEU A 212 -13.80 2.51 3.81
C LEU A 212 -14.71 1.31 3.55
N TYR A 213 -14.11 0.20 3.12
CA TYR A 213 -14.82 -1.05 2.95
C TYR A 213 -15.57 -1.42 4.24
N PRO A 214 -16.85 -1.85 4.18
CA PRO A 214 -17.62 -2.32 3.02
C PRO A 214 -18.28 -1.24 2.13
N GLU A 215 -18.13 0.05 2.45
CA GLU A 215 -18.71 1.10 1.62
C GLU A 215 -17.97 1.23 0.27
N LYS A 216 -18.71 1.63 -0.77
CA LYS A 216 -18.18 1.72 -2.13
C LYS A 216 -17.53 3.06 -2.41
N LEU A 217 -16.39 3.03 -3.11
CA LEU A 217 -15.72 4.22 -3.62
C LEU A 217 -16.39 4.79 -4.89
N ASN A 218 -17.17 3.99 -5.64
CA ASN A 218 -17.83 4.41 -6.88
C ASN A 218 -18.58 5.75 -6.74
N GLY A 219 -18.61 6.56 -7.79
CA GLY A 219 -19.23 7.89 -7.75
C GLY A 219 -18.44 8.89 -6.93
N TRP A 220 -17.14 8.65 -6.68
CA TRP A 220 -16.28 9.61 -5.99
C TRP A 220 -16.16 10.98 -6.69
N PRO A 221 -16.26 11.11 -8.04
CA PRO A 221 -16.23 12.43 -8.68
C PRO A 221 -17.46 13.26 -8.33
N GLU A 222 -18.66 12.65 -8.33
CA GLU A 222 -19.92 13.32 -7.96
C GLU A 222 -19.93 13.76 -6.49
N ARG A 223 -19.28 12.95 -5.63
CA ARG A 223 -19.05 13.28 -4.22
C ARG A 223 -17.91 14.27 -4.01
N ASN A 224 -17.22 14.69 -5.07
CA ASN A 224 -16.11 15.62 -5.04
C ASN A 224 -14.95 15.17 -4.14
N LEU A 225 -14.75 13.86 -3.95
CA LEU A 225 -13.83 13.33 -2.93
C LEU A 225 -12.39 13.82 -3.13
N LYS A 226 -11.97 14.01 -4.38
CA LYS A 226 -10.64 14.53 -4.74
C LYS A 226 -10.36 15.92 -4.17
N ASN A 227 -11.39 16.74 -3.95
CA ASN A 227 -11.26 18.07 -3.35
C ASN A 227 -11.57 18.08 -1.84
N LEU A 228 -12.15 17.01 -1.31
CA LEU A 228 -12.47 16.86 0.12
C LEU A 228 -11.27 16.40 0.95
N THR A 229 -10.21 15.91 0.31
CA THR A 229 -8.94 15.65 1.00
C THR A 229 -8.48 16.92 1.71
N ARG A 230 -8.14 16.81 2.99
CA ARG A 230 -7.84 17.98 3.83
C ARG A 230 -6.69 18.78 3.22
N LYS A 231 -6.85 20.11 3.20
CA LYS A 231 -5.84 21.04 2.65
C LYS A 231 -4.96 21.54 3.79
N GLY A 232 -3.75 20.99 3.91
CA GLY A 232 -2.74 21.44 4.85
C GLY A 232 -2.02 20.30 5.56
N VAL A 233 -0.94 20.63 6.28
CA VAL A 233 -0.22 19.67 7.11
C VAL A 233 -1.00 19.46 8.41
N LEU A 234 -1.35 18.20 8.69
CA LEU A 234 -2.00 17.81 9.93
C LEU A 234 -0.97 17.69 11.06
N THR A 235 -1.35 18.10 12.25
CA THR A 235 -0.56 17.86 13.47
C THR A 235 -0.68 16.39 13.91
N LEU A 236 0.30 15.90 14.68
CA LEU A 236 0.27 14.55 15.22
C LEU A 236 -0.98 14.31 16.10
N GLU A 237 -1.38 15.30 16.90
CA GLU A 237 -2.58 15.23 17.74
C GLU A 237 -3.87 15.10 16.91
N GLU A 238 -3.99 15.83 15.80
CA GLU A 238 -5.15 15.72 14.88
C GLU A 238 -5.23 14.37 14.17
N VAL A 239 -4.09 13.70 13.97
CA VAL A 239 -4.05 12.33 13.44
C VAL A 239 -4.42 11.34 14.55
N LYS A 240 -3.78 11.42 15.71
CA LYS A 240 -4.01 10.51 16.85
C LYS A 240 -5.45 10.54 17.37
N ALA A 241 -6.08 11.71 17.40
CA ALA A 241 -7.48 11.86 17.84
C ALA A 241 -8.51 11.08 17.01
N ARG A 242 -8.12 10.50 15.87
CA ARG A 242 -9.01 9.68 15.01
C ARG A 242 -9.02 8.21 15.37
N TYR A 243 -8.02 7.75 16.11
CA TYR A 243 -7.83 6.36 16.48
C TYR A 243 -8.07 6.10 17.98
N ASN A 244 -8.52 7.14 18.72
CA ASN A 244 -8.91 7.11 20.13
C ASN A 244 -10.44 7.20 20.27
#